data_AF-A0A972IRZ2-F1
#
_entry.id   AF-A0A972IRZ2-F1
#
_cell.length_a   1.000
_cell.length_b   1.000
_cell.length_c   1.000
_cell.angle_alpha   90.00
_cell.angle_beta   90.00
_cell.angle_gamma   90.00
#
_symmetry.space_group_name_H-M   'P 1'
#
loop_
_entity.id
_entity.type
_entity.pdbx_description
1 polymer ?
#
loop_
_entity_poly.entity_id
_entity_poly.type
_entity_poly.pdbx_seq_one_letter_code
_entity_poly.pdbx_strand_id
1 'polypeptide(L)'
;MNQTLYSIFSTLPFCLCLLWWVFLLFRRRAVSSPAHPFLSMFAFACTLLYFCHAVFFNGEEFPPVRALYYICNLAVYPLFWIYVRVLTEPELPRKRVLWVLAPSALAAVVLAVVLACGASPERLDLPVRLVFLAEMIPVCVSAARRLTAFDRKVQNFYVDTEHKSLRDLRSLFFLLIPVSVLSALGSAVGRAFFTDSLRIIFPSLLFSALLFGIFYVGYLLEYTAAEMAAGTAPAPAADAVDERAQQALLERVRELVESQKMYLTPGLKITDVAEALDTNRTYISSCINRQTGMSFSDYINGFRVRHAKELMREKDPRLSVTQIGIRSGFSGDTTFFRNFKKATGQTPSEWISSQ
;
A
#
# COMPACT_ATOMS: atom_id res chain seq x y z
N MET A 1 37.49 14.70 -3.58
CA MET A 1 36.46 13.71 -3.95
C MET A 1 35.22 13.73 -3.03
N ASN A 2 35.30 14.25 -1.80
CA ASN A 2 34.17 14.22 -0.86
C ASN A 2 33.04 15.23 -1.15
N GLN A 3 33.32 16.42 -1.69
CA GLN A 3 32.30 17.48 -1.83
C GLN A 3 31.27 17.20 -2.93
N THR A 4 31.71 16.64 -4.07
CA THR A 4 30.80 16.21 -5.15
C THR A 4 29.88 15.09 -4.70
N LEU A 5 30.43 14.06 -4.03
CA LEU A 5 29.64 12.96 -3.47
C LEU A 5 28.65 13.48 -2.42
N TYR A 6 29.09 14.36 -1.52
CA TYR A 6 28.22 15.01 -0.54
C TYR A 6 27.04 15.72 -1.19
N SER A 7 27.28 16.53 -2.22
CA SER A 7 26.24 17.28 -2.91
C SER A 7 25.25 16.35 -3.63
N ILE A 8 25.73 15.28 -4.25
CA ILE A 8 24.88 14.26 -4.88
C ILE A 8 23.96 13.61 -3.83
N PHE A 9 24.51 13.11 -2.72
CA PHE A 9 23.70 12.38 -1.74
C PHE A 9 22.78 13.30 -0.93
N SER A 10 23.16 14.53 -0.65
CA SER A 10 22.28 15.51 0.03
C SER A 10 21.09 15.94 -0.82
N THR A 11 21.17 15.82 -2.16
CA THR A 11 20.09 16.17 -3.10
C THR A 11 19.31 14.96 -3.62
N LEU A 12 19.81 13.74 -3.43
CA LEU A 12 19.22 12.51 -3.99
C LEU A 12 17.73 12.31 -3.65
N PRO A 13 17.26 12.45 -2.39
CA PRO A 13 15.83 12.26 -2.09
C PRO A 13 14.94 13.28 -2.82
N PHE A 14 15.42 14.52 -2.99
CA PHE A 14 14.70 15.55 -3.74
C PHE A 14 14.56 15.18 -5.21
N CYS A 15 15.67 14.82 -5.87
CA CYS A 15 15.67 14.40 -7.27
C CYS A 15 14.72 13.21 -7.50
N LEU A 16 14.72 12.24 -6.58
CA LEU A 16 13.84 11.07 -6.65
C LEU A 16 12.36 11.44 -6.53
N CYS A 17 12.00 12.29 -5.56
CA CYS A 17 10.63 12.75 -5.40
C CYS A 17 10.16 13.58 -6.60
N LEU A 18 11.01 14.47 -7.12
CA LEU A 18 10.74 15.27 -8.29
C LEU A 18 10.47 14.40 -9.53
N LEU A 19 11.33 13.39 -9.75
CA LEU A 19 11.17 12.43 -10.85
C LEU A 19 9.81 11.73 -10.77
N TRP A 20 9.45 11.23 -9.59
CA TRP A 20 8.15 10.56 -9.37
C TRP A 20 6.97 11.51 -9.55
N TRP A 21 7.05 12.72 -9.02
CA TRP A 21 5.99 13.70 -9.16
C TRP A 21 5.75 14.08 -10.63
N VAL A 22 6.81 14.38 -11.38
CA VAL A 22 6.74 14.65 -12.84
C VAL A 22 6.16 13.45 -13.58
N PHE A 23 6.64 12.24 -13.29
CA PHE A 23 6.09 11.02 -13.88
C PHE A 23 4.58 10.88 -13.63
N LEU A 24 4.12 11.14 -12.41
CA LEU A 24 2.70 11.06 -12.04
C LEU A 24 1.86 12.14 -12.76
N LEU A 25 2.39 13.34 -13.01
CA LEU A 25 1.68 14.42 -13.71
C LEU A 25 1.43 14.09 -15.19
N PHE A 26 2.43 13.54 -15.88
CA PHE A 26 2.36 13.31 -17.33
C PHE A 26 1.82 11.94 -17.71
N ARG A 27 1.56 11.07 -16.74
CA ARG A 27 1.05 9.73 -17.02
C ARG A 27 -0.36 9.79 -17.59
N ARG A 28 -0.54 9.28 -18.81
CA ARG A 28 -1.85 8.89 -19.34
C ARG A 28 -2.18 7.47 -18.87
N ARG A 29 -3.37 7.26 -18.30
CA ARG A 29 -3.86 5.92 -17.95
C ARG A 29 -5.19 5.63 -18.65
N ALA A 30 -5.37 4.37 -19.03
CA ALA A 30 -6.64 3.86 -19.57
C ALA A 30 -7.76 3.84 -18.52
N VAL A 31 -7.42 3.69 -17.23
CA VAL A 31 -8.38 3.68 -16.11
C VAL A 31 -7.94 4.70 -15.05
N SER A 32 -8.80 5.68 -14.79
CA SER A 32 -8.55 6.75 -13.80
C SER A 32 -8.92 6.28 -12.39
N SER A 33 -7.95 6.26 -11.48
CA SER A 33 -8.21 6.05 -10.05
C SER A 33 -8.48 7.40 -9.38
N PRO A 34 -9.53 7.53 -8.53
CA PRO A 34 -9.77 8.76 -7.77
C PRO A 34 -8.64 9.08 -6.79
N ALA A 35 -7.81 8.09 -6.42
CA ALA A 35 -6.68 8.27 -5.51
C ALA A 35 -5.48 8.96 -6.18
N HIS A 36 -5.43 9.00 -7.50
CA HIS A 36 -4.25 9.44 -8.24
C HIS A 36 -3.84 10.91 -7.99
N PRO A 37 -4.76 11.89 -8.01
CA PRO A 37 -4.41 13.27 -7.66
C PRO A 37 -3.80 13.39 -6.26
N PHE A 38 -4.23 12.55 -5.32
CA PHE A 38 -3.73 12.55 -3.95
C PHE A 38 -2.34 11.93 -3.83
N LEU A 39 -2.03 10.88 -4.61
CA LEU A 39 -0.66 10.36 -4.69
C LEU A 39 0.29 11.40 -5.29
N SER A 40 -0.14 12.11 -6.33
CA SER A 40 0.63 13.20 -6.95
C SER A 40 0.84 14.36 -5.99
N MET A 41 -0.19 14.78 -5.25
CA MET A 41 -0.08 15.82 -4.22
C MET A 41 0.85 15.43 -3.06
N PHE A 42 0.82 14.16 -2.64
CA PHE A 42 1.77 13.62 -1.68
C PHE A 42 3.22 13.66 -2.22
N ALA A 43 3.44 13.23 -3.47
CA ALA A 43 4.75 13.29 -4.11
C ALA A 43 5.28 14.73 -4.23
N PHE A 44 4.40 15.69 -4.53
CA PHE A 44 4.74 17.11 -4.55
C PHE A 44 5.17 17.62 -3.18
N ALA A 45 4.43 17.31 -2.11
CA ALA A 45 4.79 17.70 -0.75
C ALA A 45 6.14 17.11 -0.31
N CYS A 46 6.41 15.84 -0.64
CA CYS A 46 7.72 15.23 -0.43
C CYS A 46 8.82 15.95 -1.23
N THR A 47 8.55 16.31 -2.49
CA THR A 47 9.50 17.05 -3.33
C THR A 47 9.89 18.38 -2.68
N LEU A 48 8.91 19.16 -2.21
CA LEU A 48 9.18 20.42 -1.51
C LEU A 48 9.92 20.21 -0.19
N LEU A 49 9.53 19.19 0.60
CA LEU A 49 10.20 18.86 1.85
C LEU A 49 11.69 18.53 1.64
N TYR A 50 11.99 17.67 0.68
CA TYR A 50 13.37 17.28 0.39
C TYR A 50 14.16 18.35 -0.36
N PHE A 51 13.49 19.25 -1.09
CA PHE A 51 14.11 20.48 -1.57
C PHE A 51 14.62 21.34 -0.41
N CYS A 52 13.80 21.52 0.65
CA CYS A 52 14.25 22.25 1.84
C CYS A 52 15.47 21.56 2.51
N HIS A 53 15.48 20.23 2.60
CA HIS A 53 16.65 19.49 3.09
C HIS A 53 17.90 19.70 2.22
N ALA A 54 17.74 19.67 0.89
CA ALA A 54 18.83 19.91 -0.05
C ALA A 54 19.44 21.31 0.15
N VAL A 55 18.61 22.34 0.30
CA VAL A 55 19.05 23.71 0.60
C VAL A 55 19.74 23.77 1.95
N PHE A 56 19.17 23.17 3.00
CA PHE A 56 19.74 23.12 4.34
C PHE A 56 21.16 22.54 4.37
N PHE A 57 21.41 21.48 3.60
CA PHE A 57 22.72 20.81 3.58
C PHE A 57 23.74 21.46 2.63
N ASN A 58 23.32 22.12 1.56
CA ASN A 58 24.24 22.67 0.53
C ASN A 58 24.41 24.20 0.58
N GLY A 59 23.52 24.94 1.22
CA GLY A 59 23.54 26.40 1.21
C GLY A 59 23.30 27.03 2.57
N GLU A 60 23.04 28.33 2.57
CA GLU A 60 22.53 29.05 3.74
C GLU A 60 21.01 28.96 3.76
N GLU A 61 20.46 28.56 4.91
CA GLU A 61 19.02 28.48 5.09
C GLU A 61 18.44 29.87 5.35
N PHE A 62 17.42 30.25 4.58
CA PHE A 62 16.73 31.52 4.74
C PHE A 62 15.29 31.30 5.23
N PRO A 63 14.66 32.29 5.92
CA PRO A 63 13.39 32.07 6.62
C PRO A 63 12.24 31.49 5.77
N PRO A 64 12.05 31.89 4.49
CA PRO A 64 11.10 31.24 3.59
C PRO A 64 11.29 29.72 3.38
N VAL A 65 12.53 29.22 3.31
CA VAL A 65 12.79 27.78 3.13
C VAL A 65 12.44 27.01 4.40
N ARG A 66 12.79 27.58 5.56
CA ARG A 66 12.42 27.02 6.86
C ARG A 66 10.90 26.99 7.05
N ALA A 67 10.23 28.06 6.63
CA ALA A 67 8.79 28.14 6.59
C ALA A 67 8.16 27.03 5.74
N LEU A 68 8.65 26.87 4.51
CA LEU A 68 8.23 25.80 3.61
C LEU A 68 8.49 24.41 4.20
N TYR A 69 9.63 24.22 4.87
CA TYR A 69 9.99 22.98 5.54
C TYR A 69 8.95 22.60 6.60
N TYR A 70 8.57 23.51 7.50
CA TYR A 70 7.57 23.21 8.54
C TYR A 70 6.21 22.82 7.97
N ILE A 71 5.75 23.55 6.95
CA ILE A 71 4.47 23.28 6.28
C ILE A 71 4.50 21.91 5.62
N CYS A 72 5.55 21.60 4.86
CA CYS A 72 5.66 20.32 4.16
C CYS A 72 5.85 19.16 5.15
N ASN A 73 6.65 19.35 6.20
CA ASN A 73 6.93 18.32 7.19
C ASN A 73 5.64 17.86 7.91
N LEU A 74 4.74 18.80 8.23
CA LEU A 74 3.43 18.50 8.84
C LEU A 74 2.35 18.08 7.83
N ALA A 75 2.58 18.27 6.52
CA ALA A 75 1.61 17.89 5.49
C ALA A 75 1.82 16.46 4.97
N VAL A 76 3.05 15.94 4.95
CA VAL A 76 3.41 14.66 4.30
C VAL A 76 2.58 13.48 4.82
N TYR A 77 2.46 13.30 6.14
CA TYR A 77 1.68 12.19 6.73
C TYR A 77 0.16 12.35 6.51
N PRO A 78 -0.46 13.52 6.78
CA PRO A 78 -1.84 13.80 6.41
C PRO A 78 -2.16 13.53 4.93
N LEU A 79 -1.33 13.99 4.00
CA LEU A 79 -1.53 13.79 2.56
C LEU A 79 -1.44 12.32 2.17
N PHE A 80 -0.49 11.58 2.74
CA PHE A 80 -0.41 10.13 2.56
C PHE A 80 -1.66 9.42 3.07
N TRP A 81 -2.15 9.81 4.25
CA TRP A 81 -3.37 9.24 4.81
C TRP A 81 -4.58 9.49 3.93
N ILE A 82 -4.72 10.70 3.38
CA ILE A 82 -5.79 11.03 2.43
C ILE A 82 -5.67 10.14 1.20
N TYR A 83 -4.46 9.96 0.65
CA TYR A 83 -4.22 9.04 -0.45
C TYR A 83 -4.68 7.61 -0.11
N VAL A 84 -4.23 7.03 1.01
CA VAL A 84 -4.65 5.69 1.46
C VAL A 84 -6.16 5.60 1.66
N ARG A 85 -6.77 6.67 2.18
CA ARG A 85 -8.21 6.74 2.37
C ARG A 85 -8.96 6.65 1.04
N VAL A 86 -8.61 7.48 0.06
CA VAL A 86 -9.26 7.50 -1.26
C VAL A 86 -9.00 6.20 -2.03
N LEU A 87 -7.79 5.66 -1.90
CA LEU A 87 -7.41 4.38 -2.50
C LEU A 87 -8.32 3.24 -2.00
N THR A 88 -8.65 3.26 -0.71
CA THR A 88 -9.41 2.17 -0.07
C THR A 88 -10.93 2.39 -0.08
N GLU A 89 -11.36 3.65 -0.06
CA GLU A 89 -12.75 4.10 -0.07
C GLU A 89 -12.82 5.46 -0.82
N PRO A 90 -13.31 5.47 -2.08
CA PRO A 90 -13.28 6.66 -2.95
C PRO A 90 -13.99 7.89 -2.38
N GLU A 91 -14.99 7.69 -1.52
CA GLU A 91 -15.76 8.78 -0.94
C GLU A 91 -15.05 9.40 0.27
N LEU A 92 -14.68 10.68 0.11
CA LEU A 92 -14.11 11.50 1.17
C LEU A 92 -15.18 12.31 1.90
N PRO A 93 -15.39 12.10 3.21
CA PRO A 93 -16.14 13.05 4.01
C PRO A 93 -15.28 14.32 4.19
N ARG A 94 -15.64 15.41 3.48
CA ARG A 94 -14.91 16.70 3.44
C ARG A 94 -14.50 17.23 4.82
N LYS A 95 -15.35 17.04 5.84
CA LYS A 95 -15.08 17.46 7.23
C LYS A 95 -13.88 16.74 7.87
N ARG A 96 -13.72 15.42 7.66
CA ARG A 96 -12.60 14.67 8.25
C ARG A 96 -11.25 15.01 7.61
N VAL A 97 -11.24 15.32 6.31
CA VAL A 97 -10.03 15.75 5.58
C VAL A 97 -9.50 17.06 6.14
N LEU A 98 -10.38 18.04 6.38
CA LEU A 98 -10.01 19.34 6.94
C LEU A 98 -9.40 19.20 8.35
N TRP A 99 -9.93 18.31 9.19
CA TRP A 99 -9.36 18.05 10.52
C TRP A 99 -7.97 17.43 10.48
N VAL A 100 -7.70 16.53 9.53
CA VAL A 100 -6.40 15.87 9.40
C VAL A 100 -5.32 16.83 8.87
N LEU A 101 -5.71 17.86 8.11
CA LEU A 101 -4.81 18.93 7.66
C LEU A 101 -4.77 20.14 8.61
N ALA A 102 -5.58 20.16 9.67
CA ALA A 102 -5.63 21.29 10.60
C ALA A 102 -4.28 21.59 11.29
N PRO A 103 -3.46 20.60 11.71
CA PRO A 103 -2.16 20.88 12.32
C PRO A 103 -1.19 21.61 11.38
N SER A 104 -1.11 21.21 10.11
CA SER A 104 -0.24 21.85 9.13
C SER A 104 -0.73 23.25 8.75
N ALA A 105 -2.05 23.44 8.62
CA ALA A 105 -2.64 24.76 8.42
C ALA A 105 -2.41 25.70 9.62
N LEU A 106 -2.57 25.18 10.85
CA LEU A 106 -2.32 25.94 12.07
C LEU A 106 -0.83 26.32 12.20
N ALA A 107 0.07 25.38 11.93
CA ALA A 107 1.51 25.65 11.95
C ALA A 107 1.90 26.74 10.93
N ALA A 108 1.30 26.74 9.73
CA ALA A 108 1.50 27.80 8.75
C ALA A 108 1.06 29.18 9.28
N VAL A 109 -0.08 29.25 9.98
CA VAL A 109 -0.58 30.48 10.60
C VAL A 109 0.33 30.95 11.74
N VAL A 110 0.72 30.04 12.66
CA VAL A 110 1.61 30.36 13.78
C VAL A 110 2.96 30.89 13.28
N LEU A 111 3.51 30.24 12.26
CA LEU A 111 4.73 30.67 11.59
C LEU A 111 4.61 32.06 10.96
N ALA A 112 3.51 32.34 10.26
CA ALA A 112 3.26 33.66 9.69
C ALA A 112 3.22 34.75 10.78
N VAL A 113 2.62 34.45 11.94
CA VAL A 113 2.60 35.36 13.10
C VAL A 113 3.99 35.57 13.68
N VAL A 114 4.79 34.51 13.85
CA VAL A 114 6.17 34.61 14.36
C VAL A 114 7.03 35.49 13.46
N LEU A 115 6.92 35.30 12.14
CA LEU A 115 7.60 36.14 11.16
C LEU A 115 7.13 37.60 11.20
N ALA A 116 5.81 37.83 11.29
CA ALA A 116 5.23 39.18 11.36
C ALA A 116 5.64 39.93 12.63
N CYS A 117 5.85 39.23 13.75
CA CYS A 117 6.34 39.80 15.00
C CYS A 117 7.86 40.02 15.04
N GLY A 118 8.59 39.73 13.94
CA GLY A 118 10.04 39.86 13.89
C GLY A 118 10.80 38.85 14.78
N ALA A 119 10.13 37.79 15.24
CA ALA A 119 10.74 36.76 16.05
C ALA A 119 11.50 35.73 15.18
N SER A 120 12.55 35.13 15.73
CA SER A 120 13.31 34.11 15.00
C SER A 120 12.46 32.85 14.78
N PRO A 121 12.39 32.30 13.55
CA PRO A 121 11.61 31.08 13.26
C PRO A 121 12.09 29.85 14.04
N GLU A 122 13.34 29.84 14.49
CA GLU A 122 13.99 28.73 15.23
C GLU A 122 13.26 28.36 16.51
N ARG A 123 12.53 29.31 17.11
CA ARG A 123 11.68 29.06 18.28
C ARG A 123 10.59 28.03 18.00
N LEU A 124 10.26 27.78 16.73
CA LEU A 124 9.25 26.83 16.30
C LEU A 124 9.79 25.42 16.03
N ASP A 125 11.11 25.20 16.02
CA ASP A 125 11.69 23.88 15.72
C ASP A 125 11.16 22.79 16.66
N LEU A 126 11.24 23.01 17.97
CA LEU A 126 10.77 22.04 18.95
C LEU A 126 9.23 21.86 18.92
N PRO A 127 8.41 22.93 18.94
CA PRO A 127 6.96 22.79 18.78
C PRO A 127 6.55 22.02 17.51
N VAL A 128 7.11 22.34 16.35
CA VAL A 128 6.79 21.67 15.08
C VAL A 128 7.17 20.19 15.14
N ARG A 129 8.32 19.84 15.72
CA ARG A 129 8.73 18.43 15.93
C ARG A 129 7.77 17.68 16.84
N LEU A 130 7.33 18.29 17.93
CA LEU A 130 6.37 17.67 18.85
C LEU A 130 5.01 17.44 18.18
N VAL A 131 4.52 18.42 17.41
CA VAL A 131 3.29 18.28 16.63
C VAL A 131 3.42 17.16 15.59
N PHE A 132 4.53 17.14 14.85
CA PHE A 132 4.83 16.08 13.87
C PHE A 132 4.81 14.68 14.50
N LEU A 133 5.47 14.50 15.65
CA LEU A 133 5.47 13.22 16.35
C LEU A 133 4.06 12.85 16.88
N ALA A 134 3.31 13.84 17.38
CA ALA A 134 1.97 13.64 17.91
C ALA A 134 0.95 13.25 16.82
N GLU A 135 1.04 13.82 15.62
CA GLU A 135 0.13 13.50 14.50
C GLU A 135 0.52 12.21 13.77
N MET A 136 1.82 11.89 13.71
CA MET A 136 2.34 10.75 12.96
C MET A 136 1.73 9.43 13.45
N ILE A 137 1.71 9.18 14.77
CA ILE A 137 1.27 7.88 15.31
C ILE A 137 -0.21 7.58 14.98
N PRO A 138 -1.19 8.48 15.26
CA PRO A 138 -2.60 8.24 14.92
C PRO A 138 -2.84 8.08 13.41
N VAL A 139 -2.17 8.91 12.59
CA VAL A 139 -2.21 8.78 11.13
C VAL A 139 -1.71 7.40 10.72
N CYS A 140 -0.59 6.96 11.31
CA CYS A 140 0.01 5.70 10.94
C CYS A 140 -0.87 4.49 11.29
N VAL A 141 -1.39 4.47 12.52
CA VAL A 141 -2.29 3.41 12.98
C VAL A 141 -3.57 3.35 12.15
N SER A 142 -4.16 4.52 11.84
CA SER A 142 -5.39 4.57 11.06
C SER A 142 -5.18 4.12 9.60
N ALA A 143 -4.08 4.54 8.96
CA ALA A 143 -3.73 4.05 7.62
C ALA A 143 -3.48 2.53 7.63
N ALA A 144 -2.75 1.99 8.61
CA ALA A 144 -2.49 0.55 8.72
C ALA A 144 -3.78 -0.29 8.88
N ARG A 145 -4.75 0.19 9.67
CA ARG A 145 -6.08 -0.44 9.80
C ARG A 145 -6.81 -0.48 8.46
N ARG A 146 -6.74 0.61 7.67
CA ARG A 146 -7.39 0.71 6.36
C ARG A 146 -6.76 -0.21 5.32
N LEU A 147 -5.43 -0.23 5.26
CA LEU A 147 -4.70 -1.11 4.35
C LEU A 147 -5.05 -2.59 4.66
N THR A 148 -5.15 -2.95 5.95
CA THR A 148 -5.55 -4.29 6.37
C THR A 148 -7.00 -4.63 6.00
N ALA A 149 -7.91 -3.66 6.13
CA ALA A 149 -9.31 -3.85 5.72
C ALA A 149 -9.45 -4.01 4.20
N PHE A 150 -8.67 -3.27 3.42
CA PHE A 150 -8.67 -3.39 1.96
C PHE A 150 -8.01 -4.67 1.46
N ASP A 151 -6.97 -5.18 2.14
CA ASP A 151 -6.42 -6.52 1.85
C ASP A 151 -7.49 -7.61 1.89
N ARG A 152 -8.44 -7.53 2.84
CA ARG A 152 -9.58 -8.46 2.88
C ARG A 152 -10.49 -8.31 1.65
N LYS A 153 -10.66 -7.10 1.12
CA LYS A 153 -11.43 -6.88 -0.11
C LYS A 153 -10.70 -7.46 -1.33
N VAL A 154 -9.37 -7.31 -1.40
CA VAL A 154 -8.54 -7.89 -2.47
C VAL A 154 -8.66 -9.42 -2.48
N GLN A 155 -8.58 -10.06 -1.31
CA GLN A 155 -8.76 -11.52 -1.17
C GLN A 155 -10.16 -12.02 -1.55
N ASN A 156 -11.15 -11.13 -1.51
CA ASN A 156 -12.51 -11.43 -1.94
C ASN A 156 -12.77 -11.13 -3.41
N PHE A 157 -11.81 -10.53 -4.11
CA PHE A 157 -11.94 -10.16 -5.51
C PHE A 157 -11.02 -10.98 -6.44
N TYR A 158 -9.76 -11.18 -6.04
CA TYR A 158 -8.78 -11.96 -6.80
C TYR A 158 -8.46 -13.26 -6.09
N VAL A 159 -8.28 -14.34 -6.84
CA VAL A 159 -7.68 -15.58 -6.31
C VAL A 159 -6.20 -15.36 -6.05
N ASP A 160 -5.49 -14.84 -7.04
CA ASP A 160 -4.06 -14.52 -6.97
C ASP A 160 -3.87 -13.08 -6.48
N THR A 161 -3.44 -12.93 -5.22
CA THR A 161 -3.28 -11.63 -4.55
C THR A 161 -1.84 -11.11 -4.53
N GLU A 162 -0.87 -11.85 -5.08
CA GLU A 162 0.52 -11.40 -5.19
C GLU A 162 0.61 -10.11 -6.00
N HIS A 163 1.43 -9.16 -5.55
CA HIS A 163 1.55 -7.81 -6.11
C HIS A 163 0.27 -6.94 -6.10
N LYS A 164 -0.86 -7.48 -5.61
CA LYS A 164 -2.14 -6.76 -5.45
C LYS A 164 -2.44 -6.44 -3.99
N SER A 165 -1.86 -7.20 -3.05
CA SER A 165 -2.00 -6.94 -1.62
C SER A 165 -1.23 -5.68 -1.20
N LEU A 166 -1.82 -4.94 -0.27
CA LEU A 166 -1.27 -3.74 0.35
C LEU A 166 -0.27 -4.03 1.47
N ARG A 167 0.07 -5.30 1.69
CA ARG A 167 1.00 -5.70 2.75
C ARG A 167 2.34 -4.97 2.64
N ASP A 168 2.86 -4.85 1.42
CA ASP A 168 4.15 -4.21 1.18
C ASP A 168 4.08 -2.71 1.47
N LEU A 169 3.01 -2.04 1.05
CA LEU A 169 2.76 -0.63 1.38
C LEU A 169 2.65 -0.42 2.89
N ARG A 170 1.95 -1.32 3.59
CA ARG A 170 1.80 -1.28 5.04
C ARG A 170 3.15 -1.47 5.75
N SER A 171 3.97 -2.41 5.29
CA SER A 171 5.31 -2.66 5.85
C SER A 171 6.26 -1.48 5.63
N LEU A 172 6.31 -0.91 4.42
CA LEU A 172 7.08 0.29 4.11
C LEU A 172 6.68 1.47 5.01
N PHE A 173 5.39 1.56 5.32
CA PHE A 173 4.87 2.63 6.14
C PHE A 173 5.15 2.45 7.65
N PHE A 174 5.14 1.23 8.17
CA PHE A 174 5.67 0.97 9.51
C PHE A 174 7.16 1.28 9.62
N LEU A 175 7.91 1.12 8.53
CA LEU A 175 9.33 1.46 8.47
C LEU A 175 9.57 2.98 8.42
N LEU A 176 8.60 3.80 7.98
CA LEU A 176 8.69 5.25 8.03
C LEU A 176 8.67 5.80 9.47
N ILE A 177 7.97 5.16 10.40
CA ILE A 177 7.88 5.60 11.80
C ILE A 177 9.26 5.74 12.46
N PRO A 178 10.08 4.66 12.58
CA PRO A 178 11.41 4.78 13.19
C PRO A 178 12.35 5.69 12.40
N VAL A 179 12.18 5.76 11.08
CA VAL A 179 13.00 6.62 10.21
C VAL A 179 12.68 8.10 10.40
N SER A 180 11.41 8.45 10.61
CA SER A 180 10.98 9.81 10.96
C SER A 180 11.43 10.20 12.37
N VAL A 181 11.41 9.27 13.33
CA VAL A 181 12.00 9.50 14.66
C VAL A 181 13.51 9.75 14.55
N LEU A 182 14.22 8.93 13.77
CA LEU A 182 15.66 9.13 13.53
C LEU A 182 15.94 10.47 12.82
N SER A 183 15.09 10.88 11.88
CA SER A 183 15.16 12.19 11.23
C SER A 183 15.03 13.33 12.24
N ALA A 184 14.02 13.24 13.13
CA ALA A 184 13.79 14.24 14.16
C ALA A 184 14.98 14.34 15.14
N LEU A 185 15.56 13.19 15.53
CA LEU A 185 16.78 13.16 16.34
C LEU A 185 17.99 13.74 15.58
N GLY A 186 18.18 13.38 14.31
CA GLY A 186 19.25 13.93 13.47
C GLY A 186 19.15 15.46 13.33
N SER A 187 17.94 15.98 13.17
CA SER A 187 17.70 17.42 13.14
C SER A 187 18.00 18.12 14.49
N ALA A 188 17.98 17.39 15.61
CA ALA A 188 18.36 17.90 16.93
C ALA A 188 19.88 17.96 17.14
N VAL A 189 20.63 17.02 16.56
CA VAL A 189 22.10 17.04 16.58
C VAL A 189 22.66 18.14 15.65
N GLY A 190 21.93 18.49 14.60
CA GLY A 190 22.23 19.63 13.72
C GLY A 190 23.10 19.27 12.51
N ARG A 191 23.22 20.23 11.58
CA ARG A 191 23.87 20.04 10.27
C ARG A 191 25.31 19.55 10.39
N ALA A 192 26.10 20.13 11.30
CA ALA A 192 27.53 19.88 11.45
C ALA A 192 27.88 18.39 11.57
N PHE A 193 27.05 17.61 12.26
CA PHE A 193 27.24 16.17 12.43
C PHE A 193 27.28 15.39 11.11
N PHE A 194 26.57 15.88 10.09
CA PHE A 194 26.45 15.26 8.76
C PHE A 194 27.39 15.86 7.72
N THR A 195 27.86 17.10 7.90
CA THR A 195 28.73 17.79 6.93
C THR A 195 30.17 17.27 6.93
N ASP A 196 30.70 16.90 8.10
CA ASP A 196 32.13 16.59 8.28
C ASP A 196 32.50 15.15 7.86
N SER A 197 31.56 14.38 7.32
CA SER A 197 31.77 12.97 6.98
C SER A 197 30.78 12.45 5.94
N LEU A 198 31.05 11.29 5.34
CA LEU A 198 30.11 10.61 4.44
C LEU A 198 28.86 10.04 5.14
N ARG A 199 28.60 10.44 6.40
CA ARG A 199 27.44 9.99 7.19
C ARG A 199 26.11 10.39 6.56
N ILE A 200 26.05 11.45 5.75
CA ILE A 200 24.83 11.87 5.04
C ILE A 200 24.36 10.84 3.98
N ILE A 201 25.26 9.99 3.49
CA ILE A 201 24.94 8.97 2.48
C ILE A 201 23.87 8.01 3.03
N PHE A 202 24.04 7.55 4.26
CA PHE A 202 23.16 6.56 4.87
C PHE A 202 21.69 7.03 4.95
N PRO A 203 21.35 8.16 5.61
CA PRO A 203 19.97 8.63 5.64
C PRO A 203 19.46 8.95 4.23
N SER A 204 20.26 9.56 3.36
CA SER A 204 19.83 9.88 2.00
C SER A 204 19.45 8.65 1.18
N LEU A 205 20.24 7.58 1.22
CA LEU A 205 19.91 6.32 0.56
C LEU A 205 18.68 5.66 1.18
N LEU A 206 18.59 5.66 2.52
CA LEU A 206 17.46 5.08 3.24
C LEU A 206 16.14 5.79 2.87
N PHE A 207 16.09 7.13 2.94
CA PHE A 207 14.91 7.91 2.55
C PHE A 207 14.57 7.70 1.08
N SER A 208 15.57 7.74 0.19
CA SER A 208 15.35 7.55 -1.25
C SER A 208 14.76 6.18 -1.56
N ALA A 209 15.27 5.11 -0.95
CA ALA A 209 14.76 3.75 -1.13
C ALA A 209 13.32 3.60 -0.61
N LEU A 210 13.01 4.18 0.56
CA LEU A 210 11.67 4.12 1.13
C LEU A 210 10.65 4.88 0.29
N LEU A 211 10.99 6.11 -0.13
CA LEU A 211 10.11 6.93 -0.98
C LEU A 211 9.90 6.28 -2.34
N PHE A 212 10.95 5.71 -2.94
CA PHE A 212 10.82 4.92 -4.16
C PHE A 212 9.84 3.77 -3.97
N GLY A 213 9.99 2.99 -2.90
CA GLY A 213 9.08 1.88 -2.59
C GLY A 213 7.63 2.35 -2.40
N ILE A 214 7.41 3.46 -1.68
CA ILE A 214 6.07 4.01 -1.44
C ILE A 214 5.43 4.49 -2.74
N PHE A 215 6.15 5.25 -3.57
CA PHE A 215 5.61 5.74 -4.84
C PHE A 215 5.38 4.61 -5.83
N TYR A 216 6.31 3.65 -5.92
CA TYR A 216 6.19 2.49 -6.79
C TYR A 216 5.02 1.59 -6.40
N VAL A 217 4.94 1.20 -5.12
CA VAL A 217 3.84 0.36 -4.63
C VAL A 217 2.52 1.14 -4.69
N GLY A 218 2.50 2.41 -4.30
CA GLY A 218 1.33 3.27 -4.43
C GLY A 218 0.81 3.34 -5.87
N TYR A 219 1.73 3.52 -6.82
CA TYR A 219 1.44 3.49 -8.25
C TYR A 219 0.77 2.18 -8.69
N LEU A 220 1.30 1.02 -8.28
CA LEU A 220 0.73 -0.29 -8.64
C LEU A 220 -0.68 -0.48 -8.06
N LEU A 221 -0.90 -0.01 -6.84
CA LEU A 221 -2.17 -0.22 -6.14
C LEU A 221 -3.32 0.62 -6.70
N GLU A 222 -3.03 1.78 -7.28
CA GLU A 222 -4.05 2.56 -7.99
C GLU A 222 -4.73 1.74 -9.10
N TYR A 223 -3.99 0.86 -9.79
CA TYR A 223 -4.55 -0.02 -10.82
C TYR A 223 -5.51 -1.04 -10.19
N THR A 224 -5.07 -1.74 -9.16
CA THR A 224 -5.88 -2.72 -8.42
C THR A 224 -7.16 -2.08 -7.88
N ALA A 225 -7.07 -0.90 -7.27
CA ALA A 225 -8.21 -0.19 -6.74
C ALA A 225 -9.21 0.24 -7.83
N ALA A 226 -8.71 0.71 -8.98
CA ALA A 226 -9.56 1.13 -10.08
C ALA A 226 -10.27 -0.06 -10.76
N GLU A 227 -9.57 -1.19 -10.94
CA GLU A 227 -10.15 -2.41 -11.49
C GLU A 227 -11.25 -2.99 -10.59
N MET A 228 -11.00 -3.03 -9.28
CA MET A 228 -12.01 -3.43 -8.30
C MET A 228 -13.22 -2.49 -8.29
N ALA A 229 -13.03 -1.18 -8.49
CA ALA A 229 -14.13 -0.22 -8.57
C ALA A 229 -14.96 -0.39 -9.88
N ALA A 230 -14.34 -0.78 -10.99
CA ALA A 230 -15.01 -0.93 -12.28
C ALA A 230 -16.01 -2.09 -12.30
N GLY A 231 -15.71 -3.24 -11.68
CA GLY A 231 -16.60 -4.40 -11.71
C GLY A 231 -17.83 -4.35 -10.78
N THR A 232 -18.20 -3.18 -10.25
CA THR A 232 -19.19 -3.03 -9.16
C THR A 232 -20.60 -2.87 -9.73
N ALA A 233 -21.24 -3.97 -10.15
CA ALA A 233 -22.70 -3.92 -10.37
C ALA A 233 -23.42 -3.77 -9.01
N PRO A 234 -24.53 -3.01 -8.92
CA PRO A 234 -25.28 -2.85 -7.68
C PRO A 234 -25.76 -4.21 -7.19
N ALA A 235 -25.45 -4.54 -5.94
CA ALA A 235 -25.95 -5.76 -5.31
C ALA A 235 -27.29 -5.46 -4.63
N PRO A 236 -28.30 -6.34 -4.75
CA PRO A 236 -29.42 -6.33 -3.80
C PRO A 236 -28.87 -6.54 -2.37
N ALA A 237 -29.50 -5.90 -1.38
CA ALA A 237 -29.03 -5.94 0.00
C ALA A 237 -28.90 -7.39 0.49
N ALA A 238 -27.66 -7.82 0.75
CA ALA A 238 -27.33 -9.19 1.17
C ALA A 238 -27.96 -9.58 2.52
N ASP A 239 -28.43 -8.59 3.28
CA ASP A 239 -28.98 -8.75 4.63
C ASP A 239 -30.45 -9.21 4.66
N ALA A 240 -31.12 -9.28 3.50
CA ALA A 240 -32.53 -9.72 3.40
C ALA A 240 -32.71 -11.11 2.76
N VAL A 241 -31.62 -11.86 2.54
CA VAL A 241 -31.65 -13.10 1.75
C VAL A 241 -31.76 -14.34 2.64
N ASP A 242 -32.74 -15.19 2.34
CA ASP A 242 -32.98 -16.51 2.94
C ASP A 242 -31.70 -17.39 2.93
N GLU A 243 -31.38 -18.03 4.05
CA GLU A 243 -30.23 -18.94 4.18
C GLU A 243 -30.25 -20.06 3.15
N ARG A 244 -31.44 -20.54 2.77
CA ARG A 244 -31.61 -21.55 1.72
C ARG A 244 -31.12 -21.04 0.36
N ALA A 245 -31.40 -19.78 0.03
CA ALA A 245 -30.95 -19.17 -1.22
C ALA A 245 -29.43 -18.97 -1.24
N GLN A 246 -28.82 -18.66 -0.09
CA GLN A 246 -27.37 -18.60 0.03
C GLN A 246 -26.70 -19.95 -0.13
N GLN A 247 -27.25 -21.00 0.47
CA GLN A 247 -26.72 -22.36 0.33
C GLN A 247 -26.84 -22.87 -1.11
N ALA A 248 -28.00 -22.63 -1.76
CA ALA A 248 -28.19 -22.96 -3.17
C ALA A 248 -27.20 -22.21 -4.08
N LEU A 249 -26.89 -20.95 -3.79
CA LEU A 249 -25.86 -20.22 -4.54
C LEU A 249 -24.47 -20.82 -4.33
N LEU A 250 -24.11 -21.20 -3.10
CA LEU A 250 -22.80 -21.79 -2.83
C LEU A 250 -22.61 -23.09 -3.61
N GLU A 251 -23.62 -23.95 -3.67
CA GLU A 251 -23.55 -25.18 -4.46
C GLU A 251 -23.43 -24.88 -5.95
N ARG A 252 -24.17 -23.91 -6.49
CA ARG A 252 -24.00 -23.47 -7.89
C ARG A 252 -22.58 -22.97 -8.18
N VAL A 253 -21.99 -22.20 -7.25
CA VAL A 253 -20.59 -21.75 -7.35
C VAL A 253 -19.64 -22.94 -7.35
N ARG A 254 -19.84 -23.90 -6.43
CA ARG A 254 -19.02 -25.11 -6.34
C ARG A 254 -19.09 -25.93 -7.62
N GLU A 255 -20.29 -26.24 -8.09
CA GLU A 255 -20.54 -27.03 -9.31
C GLU A 255 -19.88 -26.38 -10.53
N LEU A 256 -20.02 -25.06 -10.69
CA LEU A 256 -19.38 -24.34 -11.79
C LEU A 256 -17.85 -24.42 -11.71
N VAL A 257 -17.29 -24.13 -10.54
CA VAL A 257 -15.83 -24.13 -10.31
C VAL A 257 -15.23 -25.53 -10.52
N GLU A 258 -15.92 -26.60 -10.08
CA GLU A 258 -15.48 -27.98 -10.25
C GLU A 258 -15.62 -28.44 -11.72
N SER A 259 -16.81 -28.27 -12.32
CA SER A 259 -17.12 -28.78 -13.65
C SER A 259 -16.29 -28.12 -14.75
N GLN A 260 -16.11 -26.79 -14.68
CA GLN A 260 -15.29 -26.05 -15.65
C GLN A 260 -13.82 -25.96 -15.26
N LYS A 261 -13.44 -26.54 -14.11
CA LYS A 261 -12.09 -26.42 -13.53
C LYS A 261 -11.60 -24.98 -13.47
N MET A 262 -12.49 -24.01 -13.16
CA MET A 262 -12.15 -22.58 -13.17
C MET A 262 -10.96 -22.26 -12.27
N TYR A 263 -10.75 -23.04 -11.21
CA TYR A 263 -9.61 -22.91 -10.30
C TYR A 263 -8.23 -23.08 -10.99
N LEU A 264 -8.17 -23.67 -12.19
CA LEU A 264 -6.93 -23.76 -12.99
C LEU A 264 -6.66 -22.48 -13.79
N THR A 265 -7.62 -21.57 -13.89
CA THR A 265 -7.49 -20.33 -14.66
C THR A 265 -6.51 -19.37 -13.96
N PRO A 266 -5.42 -18.96 -14.63
CA PRO A 266 -4.49 -18.00 -14.06
C PRO A 266 -5.15 -16.63 -13.88
N GLY A 267 -4.97 -16.01 -12.71
CA GLY A 267 -5.49 -14.67 -12.44
C GLY A 267 -7.01 -14.60 -12.29
N LEU A 268 -7.68 -15.74 -12.05
CA LEU A 268 -9.13 -15.83 -11.82
C LEU A 268 -9.62 -14.77 -10.84
N LYS A 269 -10.72 -14.11 -11.21
CA LYS A 269 -11.41 -13.08 -10.43
C LYS A 269 -12.81 -13.55 -10.09
N ILE A 270 -13.36 -12.94 -9.06
CA ILE A 270 -14.76 -13.17 -8.68
C ILE A 270 -15.73 -12.68 -9.76
N THR A 271 -15.32 -11.70 -10.58
CA THR A 271 -16.13 -11.21 -11.71
C THR A 271 -16.34 -12.30 -12.76
N ASP A 272 -15.34 -13.13 -13.00
CA ASP A 272 -15.41 -14.22 -13.99
C ASP A 272 -16.46 -15.26 -13.56
N VAL A 273 -16.50 -15.56 -12.25
CA VAL A 273 -17.53 -16.45 -11.65
C VAL A 273 -18.90 -15.78 -11.64
N ALA A 274 -18.96 -14.47 -11.38
CA ALA A 274 -20.20 -13.70 -11.38
C ALA A 274 -20.86 -13.66 -12.76
N GLU A 275 -20.07 -13.43 -13.80
CA GLU A 275 -20.51 -13.45 -15.19
C GLU A 275 -21.02 -14.83 -15.60
N ALA A 276 -20.29 -15.90 -15.26
CA ALA A 276 -20.68 -17.27 -15.59
C ALA A 276 -21.96 -17.74 -14.87
N LEU A 277 -22.29 -17.18 -13.70
CA LEU A 277 -23.50 -17.50 -12.94
C LEU A 277 -24.66 -16.51 -13.13
N ASP A 278 -24.47 -15.49 -13.97
CA ASP A 278 -25.38 -14.36 -14.17
C ASP A 278 -25.82 -13.74 -12.82
N THR A 279 -24.83 -13.35 -12.02
CA THR A 279 -25.03 -12.74 -10.71
C THR A 279 -24.03 -11.61 -10.47
N ASN A 280 -23.93 -11.11 -9.24
CA ASN A 280 -22.94 -10.11 -8.88
C ASN A 280 -21.89 -10.66 -7.90
N ARG A 281 -20.67 -10.15 -8.04
CA ARG A 281 -19.53 -10.51 -7.19
C ARG A 281 -19.76 -10.32 -5.69
N THR A 282 -20.53 -9.30 -5.28
CA THR A 282 -20.77 -9.00 -3.87
C THR A 282 -21.60 -10.12 -3.25
N TYR A 283 -22.58 -10.63 -3.99
CA TYR A 283 -23.43 -11.72 -3.56
C TYR A 283 -22.64 -13.04 -3.44
N ILE A 284 -21.78 -13.35 -4.42
CA ILE A 284 -20.87 -14.50 -4.35
C ILE A 284 -19.92 -14.38 -3.15
N SER A 285 -19.25 -13.23 -2.99
CA SER A 285 -18.29 -13.02 -1.89
C SER A 285 -18.97 -13.14 -0.53
N SER A 286 -20.13 -12.51 -0.34
CA SER A 286 -20.90 -12.58 0.90
C SER A 286 -21.37 -14.01 1.19
N CYS A 287 -21.85 -14.73 0.18
CA CYS A 287 -22.25 -16.13 0.29
C CYS A 287 -21.08 -17.02 0.74
N ILE A 288 -19.93 -16.97 0.06
CA ILE A 288 -18.76 -17.77 0.42
C ILE A 288 -18.29 -17.42 1.83
N ASN A 289 -18.14 -16.14 2.17
CA ASN A 289 -17.70 -15.70 3.49
C ASN A 289 -18.64 -16.18 4.60
N ARG A 290 -19.96 -16.06 4.41
CA ARG A 290 -20.95 -16.42 5.44
C ARG A 290 -21.09 -17.93 5.61
N GLN A 291 -21.10 -18.68 4.51
CA GLN A 291 -21.34 -20.13 4.53
C GLN A 291 -20.08 -20.95 4.86
N THR A 292 -18.89 -20.45 4.52
CA THR A 292 -17.63 -21.21 4.70
C THR A 292 -16.66 -20.57 5.70
N GLY A 293 -16.84 -19.29 6.06
CA GLY A 293 -15.86 -18.53 6.83
C GLY A 293 -14.58 -18.19 6.06
N MET A 294 -14.49 -18.51 4.77
CA MET A 294 -13.33 -18.30 3.92
C MET A 294 -13.51 -17.12 2.97
N SER A 295 -12.41 -16.48 2.59
CA SER A 295 -12.41 -15.54 1.47
C SER A 295 -12.58 -16.27 0.13
N PHE A 296 -12.98 -15.57 -0.93
CA PHE A 296 -13.03 -16.14 -2.30
C PHE A 296 -11.68 -16.76 -2.71
N SER A 297 -10.57 -16.06 -2.47
CA SER A 297 -9.22 -16.57 -2.73
C SER A 297 -8.94 -17.87 -2.00
N ASP A 298 -9.25 -17.94 -0.69
CA ASP A 298 -9.04 -19.15 0.11
C ASP A 298 -9.91 -20.31 -0.39
N TYR A 299 -11.17 -20.02 -0.73
CA TYR A 299 -12.12 -21.00 -1.25
C TYR A 299 -11.59 -21.65 -2.53
N ILE A 300 -11.19 -20.85 -3.54
CA ILE A 300 -10.63 -21.35 -4.80
C ILE A 300 -9.28 -22.06 -4.59
N ASN A 301 -8.39 -21.50 -3.76
CA ASN A 301 -7.10 -22.13 -3.46
C ASN A 301 -7.28 -23.51 -2.79
N GLY A 302 -8.38 -23.76 -2.09
CA GLY A 302 -8.74 -25.09 -1.61
C GLY A 302 -8.89 -26.13 -2.74
N PHE A 303 -9.52 -25.76 -3.86
CA PHE A 303 -9.61 -26.62 -5.05
C PHE A 303 -8.24 -26.83 -5.68
N ARG A 304 -7.45 -25.76 -5.83
CA ARG A 304 -6.08 -25.84 -6.36
C ARG A 304 -5.19 -26.78 -5.54
N VAL A 305 -5.27 -26.73 -4.21
CA VAL A 305 -4.52 -27.65 -3.33
C VAL A 305 -5.02 -29.09 -3.46
N ARG A 306 -6.33 -29.32 -3.60
CA ARG A 306 -6.86 -30.68 -3.86
C ARG A 306 -6.31 -31.25 -5.17
N HIS A 307 -6.33 -30.45 -6.23
CA HIS A 307 -5.77 -30.86 -7.52
C HIS A 307 -4.25 -31.12 -7.45
N ALA A 308 -3.50 -30.27 -6.73
CA ALA A 308 -2.08 -30.50 -6.51
C ALA A 308 -1.80 -31.84 -5.80
N LYS A 309 -2.62 -32.21 -4.81
CA LYS A 309 -2.51 -33.51 -4.12
C LYS A 309 -2.79 -34.69 -5.05
N GLU A 310 -3.75 -34.55 -5.99
CA GLU A 310 -4.03 -35.57 -7.00
C GLU A 310 -2.80 -35.79 -7.89
N LEU A 311 -2.24 -34.72 -8.46
CA LEU A 311 -1.03 -34.77 -9.28
C LEU A 311 0.18 -35.35 -8.53
N MET A 312 0.34 -35.03 -7.24
CA MET A 312 1.41 -35.60 -6.41
C MET A 312 1.25 -37.10 -6.19
N ARG A 313 0.01 -37.61 -6.09
CA ARG A 313 -0.29 -39.04 -5.91
C ARG A 313 -0.03 -39.86 -7.17
N GLU A 314 -0.10 -39.24 -8.35
CA GLU A 314 0.29 -39.87 -9.61
C GLU A 314 1.79 -40.19 -9.67
N LYS A 315 2.60 -39.55 -8.80
CA LYS A 315 4.06 -39.76 -8.67
C LYS A 315 4.80 -39.68 -10.01
N ASP A 316 4.38 -38.80 -10.94
CA ASP A 316 5.08 -38.59 -12.22
C ASP A 316 6.49 -38.00 -11.97
N PRO A 317 7.57 -38.76 -12.23
CA PRO A 317 8.94 -38.31 -11.93
C PRO A 317 9.40 -37.13 -12.78
N ARG A 318 8.64 -36.77 -13.83
CA ARG A 318 8.94 -35.61 -14.70
C ARG A 318 8.40 -34.31 -14.14
N LEU A 319 7.53 -34.35 -13.11
CA LEU A 319 6.91 -33.17 -12.53
C LEU A 319 7.64 -32.74 -11.26
N SER A 320 8.23 -31.55 -11.30
CA SER A 320 8.72 -30.90 -10.09
C SER A 320 7.55 -30.38 -9.24
N VAL A 321 7.79 -30.20 -7.94
CA VAL A 321 6.82 -29.60 -7.00
C VAL A 321 6.30 -28.25 -7.51
N THR A 322 7.18 -27.42 -8.05
CA THR A 322 6.85 -26.15 -8.72
C THR A 322 5.91 -26.36 -9.92
N GLN A 323 6.22 -27.32 -10.80
CA GLN A 323 5.37 -27.62 -11.97
C GLN A 323 3.98 -28.11 -11.55
N ILE A 324 3.88 -28.87 -10.46
CA ILE A 324 2.59 -29.28 -9.89
C ILE A 324 1.80 -28.06 -9.43
N GLY A 325 2.44 -27.11 -8.74
CA GLY A 325 1.82 -25.85 -8.33
C GLY A 325 1.28 -25.06 -9.53
N ILE A 326 2.10 -24.88 -10.57
CA ILE A 326 1.72 -24.16 -11.80
C ILE A 326 0.54 -24.87 -12.49
N ARG A 327 0.61 -26.21 -12.66
CA ARG A 327 -0.47 -27.00 -13.26
C ARG A 327 -1.75 -26.97 -12.44
N SER A 328 -1.65 -26.67 -11.15
CA SER A 328 -2.79 -26.48 -10.26
C SER A 328 -3.34 -25.06 -10.25
N GLY A 329 -2.89 -24.20 -11.17
CA GLY A 329 -3.40 -22.84 -11.36
C GLY A 329 -2.73 -21.79 -10.48
N PHE A 330 -1.72 -22.13 -9.66
CA PHE A 330 -1.01 -21.13 -8.88
C PHE A 330 -0.09 -20.27 -9.76
N SER A 331 -0.12 -18.95 -9.54
CA SER A 331 0.72 -18.00 -10.27
C SER A 331 2.19 -17.97 -9.86
N GLY A 332 2.56 -18.65 -8.76
CA GLY A 332 3.94 -18.72 -8.30
C GLY A 332 4.15 -19.65 -7.10
N ASP A 333 5.40 -20.06 -6.90
CA ASP A 333 5.80 -21.03 -5.87
C ASP A 333 5.50 -20.53 -4.47
N THR A 334 5.81 -19.27 -4.16
CA THR A 334 5.56 -18.72 -2.83
C THR A 334 4.09 -18.81 -2.43
N THR A 335 3.16 -18.50 -3.35
CA THR A 335 1.72 -18.64 -3.10
C THR A 335 1.27 -20.08 -3.06
N PHE A 336 1.82 -20.96 -3.91
CA PHE A 336 1.54 -22.38 -3.86
C PHE A 336 1.93 -22.98 -2.50
N PHE A 337 3.19 -22.85 -2.09
CA PHE A 337 3.71 -23.43 -0.86
C PHE A 337 2.97 -22.88 0.37
N ARG A 338 2.68 -21.58 0.40
CA ARG A 338 1.92 -20.94 1.48
C ARG A 338 0.50 -21.52 1.59
N ASN A 339 -0.24 -21.58 0.48
CA ASN A 339 -1.62 -22.08 0.49
C ASN A 339 -1.68 -23.58 0.76
N PHE A 340 -0.74 -24.36 0.23
CA PHE A 340 -0.63 -25.78 0.52
C PHE A 340 -0.39 -25.99 2.01
N LYS A 341 0.62 -25.35 2.61
CA LYS A 341 0.87 -25.43 4.05
C LYS A 341 -0.30 -24.94 4.90
N LYS A 342 -0.99 -23.87 4.49
CA LYS A 342 -2.20 -23.39 5.17
C LYS A 342 -3.31 -24.44 5.17
N ALA A 343 -3.49 -25.17 4.07
CA ALA A 343 -4.55 -26.15 3.90
C ALA A 343 -4.21 -27.54 4.47
N THR A 344 -2.92 -27.90 4.58
CA THR A 344 -2.48 -29.25 4.97
C THR A 344 -1.70 -29.31 6.27
N GLY A 345 -1.19 -28.18 6.77
CA GLY A 345 -0.24 -28.11 7.87
C GLY A 345 1.23 -28.39 7.47
N GLN A 346 1.48 -28.87 6.26
CA GLN A 346 2.79 -29.34 5.78
C GLN A 346 3.19 -28.65 4.47
N THR A 347 4.48 -28.51 4.20
CA THR A 347 4.95 -28.10 2.88
C THR A 347 4.65 -29.18 1.82
N PRO A 348 4.55 -28.80 0.53
CA PRO A 348 4.40 -29.78 -0.56
C PRO A 348 5.42 -30.93 -0.51
N SER A 349 6.70 -30.61 -0.28
CA SER A 349 7.77 -31.59 -0.20
C SER A 349 7.61 -32.54 0.99
N GLU A 350 7.29 -32.00 2.18
CA GLU A 350 7.00 -32.81 3.37
C GLU A 350 5.82 -33.76 3.14
N TRP A 351 4.77 -33.27 2.47
CA TRP A 351 3.59 -34.07 2.17
C TRP A 351 3.90 -35.23 1.22
N ILE A 352 4.69 -35.00 0.17
CA ILE A 352 5.14 -36.06 -0.76
C ILE A 352 5.99 -37.10 -0.03
N SER A 353 6.91 -36.67 0.85
CA SER A 353 7.74 -37.60 1.62
C SER A 353 6.96 -38.43 2.64
N SER A 354 5.78 -37.96 3.06
CA SER A 354 4.91 -38.64 4.02
C SER A 354 3.93 -39.66 3.40
N GLN A 355 3.92 -39.81 2.07
CA GLN A 355 2.99 -40.65 1.28
C GLN A 355 3.72 -41.77 0.53
#